data_AF-A0A0T6BA37-F1
#
_entry.id   AF-A0A0T6BA37-F1
#
_cell.length_a   1.000
_cell.length_b   1.000
_cell.length_c   1.000
_cell.angle_alpha   90.00
_cell.angle_beta   90.00
_cell.angle_gamma   90.00
#
_symmetry.space_group_name_H-M   'P 1'
#
loop_
_entity.id
_entity.type
_entity.pdbx_description
1 polymer ?
#
loop_
_entity_poly.entity_id
_entity_poly.type
_entity_poly.pdbx_seq_one_letter_code
_entity_poly.pdbx_strand_id
1 'polypeptide(L)'
;QLQLNVRKNGFNNKQTMASQTQGIQQLLTAEKRAAEKVAEARKRKAKRIKQAREEAQAEIERYRQERERLFREYEAKYMGSKEDVAAKIDKNAQILIQDLHREVENNKEKVLAELLDLVCNIEPEVHRNYFVMNP
;
A
#
# COMPACT_ATOMS: atom_id res chain seq x y z
N GLN A 1 -72.04 -53.35 72.57
CA GLN A 1 -72.76 -52.70 71.46
C GLN A 1 -71.78 -51.82 70.71
N LEU A 2 -71.70 -52.02 69.39
CA LEU A 2 -70.84 -51.30 68.45
C LEU A 2 -71.22 -49.82 68.35
N GLN A 3 -70.23 -48.92 68.24
CA GLN A 3 -70.23 -47.74 67.34
C GLN A 3 -68.75 -47.41 67.00
N LEU A 4 -68.19 -48.02 65.95
CA LEU A 4 -67.99 -47.44 64.61
C LEU A 4 -67.09 -46.19 64.56
N ASN A 5 -65.80 -46.48 64.38
CA ASN A 5 -64.80 -45.58 63.80
C ASN A 5 -65.24 -45.14 62.40
N VAL A 6 -65.49 -43.84 62.22
CA VAL A 6 -65.46 -43.20 60.89
C VAL A 6 -64.49 -42.03 60.95
N ARG A 7 -63.22 -42.33 60.63
CA ARG A 7 -62.22 -41.32 60.30
C ARG A 7 -62.71 -40.54 59.07
N LYS A 8 -63.11 -39.28 59.26
CA LYS A 8 -63.27 -38.32 58.17
C LYS A 8 -61.87 -37.95 57.66
N ASN A 9 -61.38 -38.70 56.66
CA ASN A 9 -60.31 -38.25 55.78
C ASN A 9 -60.83 -37.05 54.97
N GLY A 10 -60.58 -35.85 55.47
CA GLY A 10 -61.07 -34.60 54.88
C GLY A 10 -60.09 -33.44 55.01
N PHE A 11 -58.78 -33.73 54.93
CA PHE A 11 -57.73 -32.72 54.85
C PHE A 11 -56.67 -33.25 53.88
N ASN A 12 -56.36 -32.47 52.83
CA ASN A 12 -55.17 -32.52 51.95
C ASN A 12 -55.43 -32.37 50.44
N ASN A 13 -56.40 -31.54 50.02
CA ASN A 13 -56.50 -31.16 48.59
C ASN A 13 -56.42 -29.65 48.30
N LYS A 14 -56.32 -28.79 49.33
CA LYS A 14 -56.06 -27.34 49.15
C LYS A 14 -54.56 -26.99 49.16
N GLN A 15 -53.72 -27.77 49.83
CA GLN A 15 -52.27 -27.55 49.86
C GLN A 15 -51.57 -27.92 48.54
N THR A 16 -52.08 -28.92 47.81
CA THR A 16 -51.56 -29.37 46.51
C THR A 16 -51.75 -28.33 45.41
N MET A 17 -52.91 -27.67 45.34
CA MET A 17 -53.20 -26.64 44.33
C MET A 17 -52.38 -25.35 44.55
N ALA A 18 -52.21 -24.90 45.80
CA ALA A 18 -51.39 -23.72 46.10
C ALA A 18 -49.89 -23.97 45.83
N SER A 19 -49.40 -25.18 46.14
CA SER A 19 -48.02 -25.61 45.85
C SER A 19 -47.75 -25.71 44.34
N GLN A 20 -48.75 -26.14 43.55
CA GLN A 20 -48.64 -26.26 42.10
C GLN A 20 -48.52 -24.88 41.43
N THR A 21 -49.31 -23.89 41.86
CA THR A 21 -49.25 -22.52 41.32
C THR A 21 -47.93 -21.82 41.66
N GLN A 22 -47.39 -22.01 42.88
CA GLN A 22 -46.11 -21.43 43.27
C GLN A 22 -44.92 -22.02 42.51
N GLY A 23 -44.92 -23.34 42.26
CA GLY A 23 -43.90 -24.00 41.45
C GLY A 23 -43.90 -23.53 39.99
N ILE A 24 -45.08 -23.38 39.38
CA ILE A 24 -45.21 -22.86 38.00
C ILE A 24 -44.66 -21.43 37.92
N GLN A 25 -44.97 -20.56 38.90
CA GLN A 25 -44.46 -19.19 38.92
C GLN A 25 -42.92 -19.13 39.03
N GLN A 26 -42.31 -20.04 39.80
CA GLN A 26 -40.86 -20.17 39.88
C GLN A 26 -40.25 -20.59 38.54
N LEU A 27 -40.86 -21.54 37.84
CA LEU A 27 -40.41 -21.96 36.50
C LEU A 27 -40.52 -20.83 35.48
N LEU A 28 -41.62 -20.08 35.46
CA LEU A 28 -41.81 -18.94 34.56
C LEU A 28 -40.78 -17.82 34.83
N THR A 29 -40.46 -17.55 36.10
CA THR A 29 -39.42 -16.57 36.44
C THR A 29 -38.02 -17.06 36.07
N ALA A 30 -37.73 -18.35 36.23
CA ALA A 30 -36.48 -18.96 35.78
C ALA A 30 -36.35 -18.93 34.25
N GLU A 31 -37.43 -19.22 33.52
CA GLU A 31 -37.50 -19.14 32.06
C GLU A 31 -37.21 -17.71 31.57
N LYS A 32 -37.88 -16.70 32.18
CA LYS A 32 -37.63 -15.30 31.86
C LYS A 32 -36.16 -14.90 32.09
N ARG A 33 -35.58 -15.27 33.23
CA ARG A 33 -34.16 -14.99 33.52
C ARG A 33 -33.21 -15.69 32.55
N ALA A 34 -33.51 -16.92 32.16
CA ALA A 34 -32.71 -17.66 31.18
C ALA A 34 -32.79 -16.99 29.80
N ALA A 35 -33.99 -16.61 29.36
CA ALA A 35 -34.22 -15.91 28.11
C ALA A 35 -33.50 -14.55 28.08
N GLU A 36 -33.58 -13.77 29.15
CA GLU A 36 -32.86 -12.49 29.30
C GLU A 36 -31.34 -12.69 29.24
N LYS A 37 -30.80 -13.68 29.95
CA LYS A 37 -29.36 -14.00 29.94
C LYS A 37 -28.87 -14.38 28.54
N VAL A 38 -29.66 -15.16 27.80
CA VAL A 38 -29.33 -15.55 26.41
C VAL A 38 -29.43 -14.35 25.46
N ALA A 39 -30.48 -13.52 25.60
CA ALA A 39 -30.65 -12.31 24.80
C ALA A 39 -29.50 -11.32 25.02
N GLU A 40 -29.08 -11.13 26.27
CA GLU A 40 -27.95 -10.28 26.61
C GLU A 40 -26.64 -10.83 26.00
N ALA A 41 -26.39 -12.14 26.10
CA ALA A 41 -25.22 -12.76 25.48
C ALA A 41 -25.20 -12.57 23.95
N ARG A 42 -26.35 -12.73 23.27
CA ARG A 42 -26.49 -12.46 21.82
C ARG A 42 -26.22 -10.99 21.49
N LYS A 43 -26.77 -10.05 22.26
CA LYS A 43 -26.52 -8.61 22.09
C LYS A 43 -25.04 -8.25 22.28
N ARG A 44 -24.39 -8.81 23.30
CA ARG A 44 -22.95 -8.64 23.55
C ARG A 44 -22.11 -9.18 22.39
N LYS A 45 -22.44 -10.37 21.87
CA LYS A 45 -21.76 -10.95 20.69
C LYS A 45 -21.91 -10.06 19.46
N ALA A 46 -23.13 -9.60 19.16
CA ALA A 46 -23.38 -8.70 18.03
C ALA A 46 -22.61 -7.39 18.16
N LYS A 47 -22.58 -6.79 19.36
CA LYS A 47 -21.79 -5.58 19.64
C LYS A 47 -20.29 -5.80 19.38
N ARG A 48 -19.71 -6.91 19.87
CA ARG A 48 -18.29 -7.22 19.65
C ARG A 48 -17.95 -7.43 18.17
N ILE A 49 -18.84 -8.08 17.41
CA ILE A 49 -18.64 -8.26 15.97
C ILE A 49 -18.69 -6.92 15.24
N LYS A 50 -19.66 -6.05 15.58
CA LYS A 50 -19.76 -4.71 15.01
C LYS A 50 -18.52 -3.88 15.32
N GLN A 51 -18.10 -3.86 16.57
CA GLN A 51 -16.89 -3.16 17.01
C GLN A 51 -15.64 -3.65 16.27
N ALA A 52 -15.44 -4.96 16.16
CA ALA A 52 -14.29 -5.51 15.44
C ALA A 52 -14.28 -5.11 13.95
N ARG A 53 -15.46 -5.02 13.31
CA ARG A 53 -15.58 -4.54 11.92
C ARG A 53 -15.24 -3.06 11.80
N GLU A 54 -15.75 -2.24 12.71
CA GLU A 54 -15.48 -0.79 12.72
C GLU A 54 -14.00 -0.50 12.98
N GLU A 55 -13.38 -1.21 13.93
CA GLU A 55 -11.95 -1.10 14.23
C GLU A 55 -11.09 -1.55 13.06
N ALA A 56 -11.41 -2.68 12.41
CA ALA A 56 -10.70 -3.13 11.23
C ALA A 56 -10.82 -2.14 10.06
N GLN A 57 -12.01 -1.57 9.84
CA GLN A 57 -12.22 -0.58 8.78
C GLN A 57 -11.45 0.72 9.06
N ALA A 58 -11.43 1.17 10.32
CA ALA A 58 -10.66 2.35 10.72
C ALA A 58 -9.15 2.14 10.52
N GLU A 59 -8.64 0.94 10.82
CA GLU A 59 -7.23 0.60 10.60
C GLU A 59 -6.87 0.57 9.11
N ILE A 60 -7.73 -0.03 8.27
CA ILE A 60 -7.55 -0.03 6.81
C ILE A 60 -7.50 1.39 6.25
N GLU A 61 -8.41 2.26 6.71
CA GLU A 61 -8.48 3.64 6.24
C GLU A 61 -7.26 4.46 6.69
N ARG A 62 -6.80 4.28 7.94
CA ARG A 62 -5.55 4.89 8.42
C ARG A 62 -4.35 4.44 7.59
N TYR A 63 -4.24 3.15 7.31
CA TYR A 63 -3.16 2.61 6.49
C TYR A 63 -3.21 3.18 5.07
N ARG A 64 -4.41 3.28 4.48
CA ARG A 64 -4.59 3.89 3.15
C ARG A 64 -4.14 5.35 3.14
N GLN A 65 -4.57 6.16 4.10
CA GLN A 65 -4.18 7.57 4.21
C GLN A 65 -2.68 7.72 4.39
N GLU A 66 -2.05 6.88 5.20
CA GLU A 66 -0.61 6.91 5.40
C GLU A 66 0.15 6.55 4.11
N ARG A 67 -0.29 5.50 3.40
CA ARG A 67 0.30 5.12 2.11
C ARG A 67 0.10 6.19 1.05
N GLU A 68 -1.04 6.83 1.01
CA GLU A 68 -1.31 7.93 0.07
C GLU A 68 -0.47 9.16 0.41
N ARG A 69 -0.31 9.50 1.69
CA ARG A 69 0.59 10.56 2.14
C ARG A 69 2.03 10.30 1.70
N LEU A 70 2.55 9.11 1.98
CA LEU A 70 3.89 8.70 1.57
C LEU A 70 4.05 8.72 0.05
N PHE A 71 3.03 8.29 -0.70
CA PHE A 71 3.03 8.34 -2.15
C PHE A 71 3.10 9.78 -2.66
N ARG A 72 2.27 10.68 -2.15
CA ARG A 72 2.29 12.10 -2.53
C ARG A 72 3.60 12.79 -2.15
N GLU A 73 4.19 12.47 -1.00
CA GLU A 73 5.51 12.97 -0.62
C GLU A 73 6.61 12.47 -1.58
N TYR A 74 6.54 11.20 -1.98
CA TYR A 74 7.44 10.65 -2.99
C TYR A 74 7.25 11.34 -4.34
N GLU A 75 6.02 11.47 -4.79
CA GLU A 75 5.68 12.19 -6.03
C GLU A 75 6.18 13.64 -5.99
N ALA A 76 5.94 14.38 -4.92
CA ALA A 76 6.41 15.76 -4.79
C ALA A 76 7.95 15.85 -4.83
N LYS A 77 8.66 14.94 -4.17
CA LYS A 77 10.14 14.91 -4.14
C LYS A 77 10.76 14.58 -5.49
N TYR A 78 10.15 13.65 -6.25
CA TYR A 78 10.79 13.09 -7.44
C TYR A 78 10.16 13.55 -8.76
N MET A 79 8.85 13.84 -8.81
CA MET A 79 8.21 14.31 -10.04
C MET A 79 8.45 15.79 -10.31
N GLY A 80 8.52 16.64 -9.28
CA GLY A 80 8.90 18.05 -9.45
C GLY A 80 10.33 18.24 -10.00
N SER A 81 11.17 17.20 -9.93
CA SER A 81 12.55 17.25 -10.41
C SER A 81 12.68 17.07 -11.94
N LYS A 82 11.62 16.71 -12.68
CA LYS A 82 11.74 16.51 -14.13
C LYS A 82 12.13 17.80 -14.86
N GLU A 83 11.57 18.93 -14.46
CA GLU A 83 11.93 20.24 -15.02
C GLU A 83 13.35 20.66 -14.60
N ASP A 84 13.75 20.39 -13.35
CA ASP A 84 15.12 20.63 -12.88
C ASP A 84 16.17 19.79 -13.64
N VAL A 85 15.83 18.53 -13.95
CA VAL A 85 16.72 17.64 -14.71
C VAL A 85 16.84 18.11 -16.15
N ALA A 86 15.74 18.48 -16.81
CA ALA A 86 15.77 19.00 -18.17
C ALA A 86 16.60 20.29 -18.26
N ALA A 87 16.36 21.26 -17.37
CA ALA A 87 17.12 22.50 -17.32
C ALA A 87 18.62 22.27 -17.06
N LYS A 88 18.96 21.27 -16.22
CA LYS A 88 20.36 20.90 -15.97
C LYS A 88 21.02 20.24 -17.19
N ILE A 89 20.29 19.40 -17.92
CA ILE A 89 20.77 18.81 -19.18
C ILE A 89 21.04 19.92 -20.20
N ASP A 90 20.09 20.84 -20.40
CA ASP A 90 20.23 21.94 -21.35
C ASP A 90 21.42 22.83 -21.02
N LYS A 91 21.60 23.18 -19.74
CA LYS A 91 22.76 23.96 -19.27
C LYS A 91 24.07 23.23 -19.53
N ASN A 92 24.14 21.93 -19.23
CA ASN A 92 25.34 21.13 -19.50
C ASN A 92 25.63 21.02 -20.99
N ALA A 93 24.61 20.85 -21.83
CA ALA A 93 24.75 20.82 -23.28
C ALA A 93 25.28 22.15 -23.82
N GLN A 94 24.76 23.28 -23.33
CA GLN A 94 25.27 24.60 -23.70
C GLN A 94 26.74 24.80 -23.33
N ILE A 95 27.16 24.35 -22.14
CA ILE A 95 28.57 24.39 -21.73
C ILE A 95 29.41 23.55 -22.69
N LEU A 96 28.98 22.33 -22.98
CA LEU A 96 29.71 21.41 -23.87
C LEU A 96 29.86 21.96 -25.29
N ILE A 97 28.82 22.61 -25.82
CA ILE A 97 28.85 23.27 -27.13
C ILE A 97 29.84 24.44 -27.12
N GLN A 98 29.85 25.25 -26.05
CA GLN A 98 30.79 26.36 -25.92
C GLN A 98 32.24 25.88 -25.84
N ASP A 99 32.50 24.81 -25.10
CA ASP A 99 33.82 24.20 -25.01
C ASP A 99 34.24 23.63 -26.36
N LEU A 100 33.34 22.96 -27.07
CA LEU A 100 33.61 22.45 -28.42
C LEU A 100 33.95 23.59 -29.40
N HIS A 101 33.18 24.68 -29.39
CA HIS A 101 33.50 25.84 -30.22
C HIS A 101 34.87 26.43 -29.90
N ARG A 102 35.25 26.48 -28.62
CA ARG A 102 36.57 26.95 -28.19
C ARG A 102 37.69 26.04 -28.66
N GLU A 103 37.51 24.72 -28.54
CA GLU A 103 38.48 23.73 -29.01
C GLU A 103 38.66 23.78 -30.53
N VAL A 104 37.56 23.97 -31.28
CA VAL A 104 37.63 24.17 -32.72
C VAL A 104 38.43 25.44 -33.03
N GLU A 105 38.11 26.57 -32.42
CA GLU A 105 38.80 27.84 -32.71
C GLU A 105 40.31 27.76 -32.37
N ASN A 106 40.66 27.12 -31.26
CA ASN A 106 42.05 26.95 -30.82
C ASN A 106 42.88 26.06 -31.75
N ASN A 107 42.26 25.08 -32.40
CA ASN A 107 42.96 24.07 -33.20
C ASN A 107 42.79 24.26 -34.71
N LYS A 108 41.82 25.07 -35.15
CA LYS A 108 41.48 25.31 -36.55
C LYS A 108 42.69 25.71 -37.39
N GLU A 109 43.45 26.72 -36.97
CA GLU A 109 44.61 27.20 -37.73
C GLU A 109 45.72 26.15 -37.85
N LYS A 110 45.93 25.35 -36.80
CA LYS A 110 46.93 24.27 -36.82
C LYS A 110 46.55 23.17 -37.81
N VAL A 111 45.29 22.74 -37.78
CA VAL A 111 44.76 21.70 -38.69
C VAL A 111 44.77 22.19 -40.13
N LEU A 112 44.41 23.47 -40.37
CA LEU A 112 44.48 24.06 -41.70
C LEU A 112 45.91 24.12 -42.24
N ALA A 113 46.87 24.54 -41.41
CA ALA A 113 48.27 24.58 -41.81
C ALA A 113 48.82 23.18 -42.15
N GLU A 114 48.55 22.19 -41.31
CA GLU A 114 48.97 20.79 -41.56
C GLU A 114 48.33 20.21 -42.82
N LEU A 115 47.03 20.45 -43.04
CA LEU A 115 46.34 19.99 -44.24
C LEU A 115 46.90 20.64 -45.51
N LEU A 116 47.16 21.96 -45.47
CA LEU A 116 47.74 22.68 -46.61
C LEU A 116 49.16 22.21 -46.91
N ASP A 117 49.98 21.98 -45.88
CA ASP A 117 51.34 21.46 -46.03
C ASP A 117 51.33 20.08 -46.72
N LEU A 118 50.49 19.17 -46.26
CA LEU A 118 50.33 17.84 -46.86
C LEU A 118 49.83 17.88 -48.32
N VAL A 119 48.91 18.79 -48.64
CA VAL A 119 48.33 18.90 -49.99
C VAL A 119 49.30 19.59 -50.96
N CYS A 120 50.07 20.57 -50.49
CA CYS A 120 50.99 21.34 -51.32
C CYS A 120 52.39 20.70 -51.45
N ASN A 121 52.79 19.80 -50.55
CA ASN A 121 54.06 19.08 -50.65
C ASN A 121 53.97 17.91 -51.64
N ILE A 122 54.13 18.21 -52.94
CA ILE A 122 54.14 17.19 -53.98
C ILE A 122 55.53 16.55 -54.05
N GLU A 123 55.61 15.29 -53.65
CA GLU A 123 56.81 14.44 -53.79
C GLU A 123 56.61 13.46 -54.97
N PRO A 124 57.07 13.81 -56.18
CA PRO A 124 56.95 12.92 -57.33
C PRO A 124 57.91 11.74 -57.18
N GLU A 125 57.37 10.58 -56.79
CA GLU A 125 58.11 9.33 -56.80
C GLU A 125 57.92 8.56 -58.11
N VAL A 126 59.03 8.07 -58.64
CA VAL A 126 59.00 7.13 -59.74
C VAL A 126 58.50 5.79 -59.21
N HIS A 127 57.57 5.16 -59.93
CA HIS A 127 57.04 3.85 -59.55
C HIS A 127 58.17 2.85 -59.33
N ARG A 128 58.07 2.03 -58.26
CA ARG A 128 59.12 1.11 -57.80
C ARG A 128 59.69 0.16 -58.86
N ASN A 129 58.94 -0.08 -59.94
CA ASN A 129 59.31 -0.98 -61.04
C ASN A 129 59.87 -0.25 -62.26
N TYR A 130 60.14 1.05 -62.17
CA TYR A 130 60.79 1.77 -63.27
C TYR A 130 62.25 1.35 -63.38
N PHE A 131 62.62 0.82 -64.54
CA PHE A 131 63.96 0.38 -64.86
C PHE A 131 64.34 0.94 -66.23
N VAL A 132 65.54 1.51 -66.31
CA VAL A 132 66.12 2.03 -67.56
C VAL A 132 66.96 0.92 -68.18
N MET A 133 66.52 0.39 -69.33
CA MET A 133 67.40 -0.39 -70.22
C MET A 133 68.45 0.57 -70.78
N ASN A 134 69.69 0.47 -70.29
CA ASN A 134 70.81 1.15 -70.94
C ASN A 134 71.21 0.37 -72.21
N PRO A 135 71.56 1.07 -73.32
CA PRO A 135 71.85 0.47 -74.63
C PRO A 135 73.15 -0.34 -74.67
#